data_AF-A0A7K1ITC2-F1
#
_entry.id   AF-A0A7K1ITC2-F1
#
_cell.length_a   1.000
_cell.length_b   1.000
_cell.length_c   1.000
_cell.angle_alpha   90.00
_cell.angle_beta   90.00
_cell.angle_gamma   90.00
#
_symmetry.space_group_name_H-M   'P 1'
#
loop_
_entity.id
_entity.type
_entity.pdbx_description
1 polymer ?
#
loop_
_entity_poly.entity_id
_entity_poly.type
_entity_poly.pdbx_seq_one_letter_code
_entity_poly.pdbx_strand_id
1 'polypeptide(L)'
;RSATNPVWMMVNSGARGNMMQVRQIAGMRGLVANPKGEIIPRPIKANFREGLSVLEYFISTHGARKGLADTALRTADSGYLTRRLVDVSQDVIVREDDCGSERGLKLPIAEIGKDGVAREIDNIESSVVGRWLSEDVKVDRTTLAKAGEDLSAPLLAELVAKGVTEVRARSVLTCESEIGICARCYGRSLATGKLVDVGEAVGIIAAQSIGEPGTQLTMRTFHTGGVAGEDITHGLPRVVELFEARTPRGMAPISEVAGRVRIEELDRTRKITVVPDDGSEEMEYITSRRTRLLVEDGGHVEVGDLLVVGAKDPKQVLRIQGMREVQLHLAAEVQEVYRSQGVSIHDKHIEVIVRQMLRRITILEGGDTEYLPGELVERATFERTNRAVVAGGGAPASGRPELMGITKASLATESWLSAASFQETTRVLTDAAINAKSDPLVGLKENVILGKLIPAGTGLQRYRDVRVEPTEEAKNAVYSVMQNFADYDYSNFGRGSGEAVPLDEFEFRG
;
A
#
# COMPACT_ATOMS: atom_id res chain seq x y z
N ARG A 1 8.07 -31.92 -31.50
CA ARG A 1 8.60 -30.87 -30.60
C ARG A 1 10.06 -31.24 -30.30
N SER A 2 11.03 -30.60 -30.95
CA SER A 2 12.44 -30.86 -30.60
C SER A 2 12.83 -30.00 -29.41
N ALA A 3 13.24 -30.63 -28.31
CA ALA A 3 13.73 -29.92 -27.11
C ALA A 3 15.00 -29.08 -27.40
N THR A 4 15.65 -29.30 -28.54
CA THR A 4 16.85 -28.58 -28.99
C THR A 4 16.56 -27.40 -29.92
N ASN A 5 15.30 -27.09 -30.21
CA ASN A 5 14.98 -25.92 -31.05
C ASN A 5 15.33 -24.63 -30.29
N PRO A 6 16.17 -23.73 -30.84
CA PRO A 6 16.60 -22.52 -30.13
C PRO A 6 15.45 -21.60 -29.70
N VAL A 7 14.41 -21.45 -30.53
CA VAL A 7 13.23 -20.62 -30.21
C VAL A 7 12.45 -21.24 -29.05
N TRP A 8 12.29 -22.56 -29.06
CA TRP A 8 11.65 -23.26 -27.93
C TRP A 8 12.50 -23.17 -26.66
N MET A 9 13.82 -23.33 -26.76
CA MET A 9 14.74 -23.19 -25.63
C MET A 9 14.67 -21.80 -25.01
N MET A 10 14.64 -20.72 -25.80
CA MET A 10 14.53 -19.34 -25.30
C MET A 10 13.24 -19.08 -24.50
N VAL A 11 12.12 -19.65 -24.96
CA VAL A 11 10.82 -19.48 -24.29
C VAL A 11 10.71 -20.40 -23.07
N ASN A 12 11.13 -21.66 -23.20
CA ASN A 12 11.04 -22.65 -22.12
C ASN A 12 12.02 -22.36 -20.98
N SER A 13 13.17 -21.74 -21.26
CA SER A 13 14.10 -21.29 -20.22
C SER A 13 13.65 -20.02 -19.51
N GLY A 14 12.60 -19.34 -20.02
CA GLY A 14 12.19 -18.02 -19.52
C GLY A 14 13.13 -16.89 -19.90
N ALA A 15 14.16 -17.13 -20.73
CA ALA A 15 15.15 -16.12 -21.09
C ALA A 15 14.52 -14.96 -21.89
N ARG A 16 13.71 -15.28 -22.91
CA ARG A 16 12.97 -14.25 -23.67
C ARG A 16 11.82 -14.84 -24.45
N GLY A 17 10.70 -14.14 -24.37
CA GLY A 17 9.53 -14.37 -25.20
C GLY A 17 8.53 -15.35 -24.59
N ASN A 18 7.36 -15.48 -25.23
CA ASN A 18 6.28 -16.33 -24.76
C ASN A 18 5.71 -17.22 -25.88
N MET A 19 4.94 -18.24 -25.51
CA MET A 19 4.36 -19.17 -26.49
C MET A 19 3.40 -18.48 -27.48
N MET A 20 2.79 -17.37 -27.07
CA MET A 20 1.92 -16.57 -27.94
C MET A 20 2.71 -15.88 -29.07
N GLN A 21 3.92 -15.39 -28.79
CA GLN A 21 4.82 -14.83 -29.79
C GLN A 21 5.32 -15.91 -30.74
N VAL A 22 5.65 -17.10 -30.23
CA VAL A 22 6.01 -18.26 -31.08
C VAL A 22 4.86 -18.63 -31.99
N ARG A 23 3.62 -18.61 -31.50
CA ARG A 23 2.41 -18.82 -32.29
C ARG A 23 2.30 -17.81 -33.44
N GLN A 24 2.61 -16.53 -33.20
CA GLN A 24 2.58 -15.51 -34.26
C GLN A 24 3.70 -15.69 -35.29
N ILE A 25 4.86 -16.23 -34.91
CA ILE A 25 6.00 -16.45 -35.81
C ILE A 25 5.80 -17.68 -36.69
N ALA A 26 5.35 -18.79 -36.12
CA ALA A 26 5.36 -20.10 -36.77
C ALA A 26 3.99 -20.79 -36.88
N GLY A 27 2.95 -20.23 -36.27
CA GLY A 27 1.58 -20.76 -36.32
C GLY A 27 0.67 -19.87 -37.16
N MET A 28 -0.05 -18.99 -36.49
CA MET A 28 -0.87 -17.94 -37.11
C MET A 28 -0.96 -16.73 -36.17
N ARG A 29 -1.15 -15.54 -36.74
CA ARG A 29 -1.36 -14.34 -35.93
C ARG A 29 -2.73 -14.34 -35.26
N GLY A 30 -3.77 -14.79 -35.98
CA GLY A 30 -5.12 -14.96 -35.45
C GLY A 30 -5.96 -13.68 -35.51
N LEU A 31 -6.84 -13.49 -34.53
CA LEU A 31 -7.75 -12.36 -34.45
C LEU A 31 -7.02 -11.08 -34.01
N VAL A 32 -7.48 -9.94 -34.50
CA VAL A 32 -6.94 -8.62 -34.17
C VAL A 32 -8.07 -7.68 -33.77
N ALA A 33 -7.78 -6.73 -32.89
CA ALA A 33 -8.74 -5.73 -32.43
C ALA A 33 -8.72 -4.48 -33.32
N ASN A 34 -9.88 -3.88 -33.51
CA ASN A 34 -10.02 -2.56 -34.12
C ASN A 34 -9.65 -1.44 -33.10
N PRO A 35 -9.59 -0.16 -33.50
CA PRO A 35 -9.28 0.94 -32.57
C PRO A 35 -10.28 1.08 -31.40
N LYS A 36 -11.52 0.61 -31.57
CA LYS A 36 -12.53 0.59 -30.50
C LYS A 36 -12.31 -0.55 -29.50
N GLY A 37 -11.44 -1.51 -29.81
CA GLY A 37 -11.19 -2.71 -28.98
C GLY A 37 -12.06 -3.91 -29.38
N GLU A 38 -12.94 -3.77 -30.37
CA GLU A 38 -13.77 -4.86 -30.86
C GLU A 38 -12.95 -5.79 -31.74
N ILE A 39 -13.26 -7.08 -31.70
CA ILE A 39 -12.54 -8.09 -32.48
C ILE A 39 -12.99 -8.04 -33.93
N ILE A 40 -12.03 -7.95 -34.84
CA ILE A 40 -12.29 -8.05 -36.28
C ILE A 40 -12.56 -9.53 -36.59
N PRO A 41 -13.75 -9.90 -37.12
CA PRO A 41 -14.15 -11.29 -37.31
C PRO A 41 -13.33 -12.03 -38.37
N ARG A 42 -12.54 -11.31 -39.18
CA ARG A 42 -11.65 -11.89 -40.19
C ARG A 42 -10.24 -12.10 -39.59
N PRO A 43 -9.83 -13.35 -39.32
CA PRO A 43 -8.51 -13.63 -38.74
C PRO A 43 -7.39 -13.49 -39.77
N ILE A 44 -6.19 -13.17 -39.29
CA ILE A 44 -4.94 -13.28 -40.04
C ILE A 44 -4.47 -14.72 -39.96
N LYS A 45 -4.57 -15.45 -41.07
CA LYS A 45 -4.21 -16.88 -41.13
C LYS A 45 -2.70 -17.07 -41.29
N ALA A 46 -2.05 -16.14 -41.98
CA ALA A 46 -0.60 -16.17 -42.16
C ALA A 46 0.16 -15.92 -40.85
N ASN A 47 1.42 -16.35 -40.84
CA ASN A 47 2.39 -16.08 -39.77
C ASN A 47 3.55 -15.22 -40.28
N PHE A 48 4.41 -14.74 -39.36
CA PHE A 48 5.52 -13.87 -39.76
C PHE A 48 6.59 -14.57 -40.60
N ARG A 49 6.67 -15.90 -40.56
CA ARG A 49 7.57 -16.67 -41.43
C ARG A 49 7.08 -16.73 -42.87
N GLU A 50 5.77 -16.85 -43.08
CA GLU A 50 5.11 -16.89 -44.41
C GLU A 50 4.99 -15.49 -45.03
N GLY A 51 4.91 -14.45 -44.20
CA GLY A 51 4.65 -13.08 -44.62
C GLY A 51 3.16 -12.76 -44.63
N LEU A 52 2.83 -11.47 -44.45
CA LEU A 52 1.45 -10.98 -44.38
C LEU A 52 1.06 -10.34 -45.72
N SER A 53 -0.17 -10.57 -46.18
CA SER A 53 -0.73 -9.80 -47.29
C SER A 53 -0.91 -8.32 -46.89
N VAL A 54 -1.03 -7.43 -47.89
CA VAL A 54 -1.22 -5.98 -47.65
C VAL A 54 -2.41 -5.72 -46.73
N LEU A 55 -3.53 -6.43 -46.94
CA LEU A 55 -4.72 -6.28 -46.10
C LEU A 55 -4.49 -6.78 -44.67
N GLU A 56 -3.88 -7.95 -44.50
CA GLU A 56 -3.56 -8.51 -43.18
C GLU A 56 -2.58 -7.63 -42.39
N TYR A 57 -1.59 -7.07 -43.07
CA TYR A 57 -0.68 -6.11 -42.48
C TYR A 57 -1.45 -4.85 -42.05
N PHE A 58 -2.25 -4.26 -42.94
CA PHE A 58 -3.04 -3.06 -42.65
C PHE A 58 -4.01 -3.24 -41.47
N ILE A 59 -4.78 -4.33 -41.40
CA ILE A 59 -5.66 -4.56 -40.24
C ILE A 59 -4.85 -4.74 -38.94
N SER A 60 -3.66 -5.33 -38.99
CA SER A 60 -2.79 -5.48 -37.82
C SER A 60 -2.23 -4.15 -37.29
N THR A 61 -2.09 -3.14 -38.16
CA THR A 61 -1.58 -1.81 -37.76
C THR A 61 -2.49 -1.07 -36.78
N HIS A 62 -3.79 -1.33 -36.81
CA HIS A 62 -4.76 -0.64 -35.94
C HIS A 62 -4.47 -0.93 -34.47
N GLY A 63 -4.35 -2.22 -34.12
CA GLY A 63 -4.00 -2.65 -32.77
C GLY A 63 -2.60 -2.20 -32.35
N ALA A 64 -1.62 -2.26 -33.27
CA ALA A 64 -0.25 -1.83 -32.99
C ALA A 64 -0.15 -0.32 -32.68
N ARG A 65 -0.79 0.52 -33.50
CA ARG A 65 -0.81 1.98 -33.29
C ARG A 65 -1.54 2.35 -32.00
N LYS A 66 -2.67 1.70 -31.71
CA LYS A 66 -3.40 1.88 -30.46
C LYS A 66 -2.52 1.54 -29.25
N GLY A 67 -1.86 0.38 -29.27
CA GLY A 67 -0.97 -0.03 -28.18
C GLY A 67 0.19 0.93 -27.94
N LEU A 68 0.81 1.47 -28.99
CA LEU A 68 1.86 2.49 -28.88
C LEU A 68 1.34 3.81 -28.30
N ALA A 69 0.18 4.27 -28.76
CA ALA A 69 -0.44 5.50 -28.26
C ALA A 69 -0.84 5.35 -26.77
N ASP A 70 -1.47 4.24 -26.41
CA ASP A 70 -1.89 3.96 -25.03
C ASP A 70 -0.67 3.85 -24.09
N THR A 71 0.41 3.22 -24.54
CA THR A 71 1.69 3.17 -23.78
C THR A 71 2.21 4.57 -23.48
N ALA A 72 2.24 5.44 -24.48
CA ALA A 72 2.74 6.80 -24.33
C ALA A 72 1.85 7.65 -23.41
N LEU A 73 0.53 7.54 -23.54
CA LEU A 73 -0.43 8.34 -22.76
C LEU A 73 -0.53 7.87 -21.30
N ARG A 74 -0.63 6.55 -21.07
CA ARG A 74 -0.91 6.00 -19.73
C ARG A 74 0.30 5.95 -18.81
N THR A 75 1.51 6.17 -19.33
CA THR A 75 2.70 6.37 -18.49
C THR A 75 2.50 7.57 -17.56
N ALA A 76 1.85 8.64 -18.05
CA ALA A 76 1.52 9.81 -17.24
C ALA A 76 0.54 9.48 -16.10
N ASP A 77 -0.46 8.64 -16.34
CA ASP A 77 -1.45 8.25 -15.31
C ASP A 77 -0.78 7.50 -14.15
N SER A 78 0.14 6.58 -14.46
CA SER A 78 0.90 5.87 -13.42
C SER A 78 1.81 6.81 -12.64
N GLY A 79 2.56 7.68 -13.34
CA GLY A 79 3.41 8.67 -12.67
C GLY A 79 2.60 9.63 -11.78
N TYR A 80 1.39 9.98 -12.22
CA TYR A 80 0.48 10.81 -11.45
C TYR A 80 -0.05 10.08 -10.19
N LEU A 81 -0.39 8.79 -10.29
CA LEU A 81 -0.71 7.97 -9.12
C LEU A 81 0.47 7.91 -8.14
N THR A 82 1.68 7.60 -8.63
CA THR A 82 2.89 7.56 -7.78
C THR A 82 3.10 8.87 -7.04
N ARG A 83 2.94 10.01 -7.73
CA ARG A 83 3.02 11.34 -7.10
C ARG A 83 2.01 11.48 -5.96
N ARG A 84 0.73 11.16 -6.20
CA ARG A 84 -0.31 11.25 -5.16
C ARG A 84 -0.04 10.31 -3.97
N LEU A 85 0.46 9.11 -4.23
CA LEU A 85 0.84 8.15 -3.19
C LEU A 85 2.00 8.68 -2.34
N VAL A 86 3.00 9.33 -2.95
CA VAL A 86 4.10 9.97 -2.21
C VAL A 86 3.56 11.14 -1.39
N ASP A 87 2.71 11.98 -1.95
CA ASP A 87 2.17 13.15 -1.25
C ASP A 87 1.36 12.79 0.01
N VAL A 88 0.62 11.66 -0.01
CA VAL A 88 -0.16 11.20 1.16
C VAL A 88 0.66 10.43 2.19
N SER A 89 1.80 9.84 1.80
CA SER A 89 2.55 8.91 2.66
C SER A 89 3.96 9.35 3.03
N GLN A 90 4.45 10.46 2.47
CA GLN A 90 5.81 10.95 2.74
C GLN A 90 6.10 11.08 4.25
N ASP A 91 5.15 11.54 5.06
CA ASP A 91 5.31 11.71 6.51
C ASP A 91 5.35 10.38 7.30
N VAL A 92 5.13 9.24 6.64
CA VAL A 92 5.21 7.92 7.24
C VAL A 92 6.66 7.45 7.31
N ILE A 93 7.29 7.78 8.44
CA ILE A 93 8.67 7.41 8.79
C ILE A 93 8.62 6.50 10.02
N VAL A 94 9.55 5.55 10.13
CA VAL A 94 9.73 4.78 11.37
C VAL A 94 10.31 5.68 12.45
N ARG A 95 9.58 5.96 13.54
CA ARG A 95 10.01 6.90 14.60
C ARG A 95 10.51 6.21 15.86
N GLU A 96 10.06 5.00 16.13
CA GLU A 96 10.39 4.25 17.34
C GLU A 96 10.53 2.75 17.04
N ASP A 97 11.14 1.99 17.95
CA ASP A 97 11.31 0.54 17.77
C ASP A 97 9.96 -0.19 17.94
N ASP A 98 9.26 0.09 19.03
CA ASP A 98 8.01 -0.58 19.39
C ASP A 98 7.00 0.40 19.99
N CYS A 99 5.78 0.41 19.48
CA CYS A 99 4.65 1.18 20.02
C CYS A 99 3.96 0.50 21.22
N GLY A 100 4.36 -0.71 21.61
CA GLY A 100 3.80 -1.46 22.73
C GLY A 100 2.40 -2.05 22.51
N SER A 101 1.88 -2.00 21.27
CA SER A 101 0.53 -2.50 20.98
C SER A 101 0.51 -4.03 20.87
N GLU A 102 -0.38 -4.67 21.62
CA GLU A 102 -0.67 -6.11 21.53
C GLU A 102 -1.68 -6.43 20.39
N ARG A 103 -2.10 -5.41 19.64
CA ARG A 103 -3.05 -5.58 18.54
C ARG A 103 -2.35 -6.10 17.29
N GLY A 104 -2.86 -7.20 16.76
CA GLY A 104 -2.46 -7.76 15.46
C GLY A 104 -3.64 -8.14 14.58
N LEU A 105 -3.36 -8.30 13.29
CA LEU A 105 -4.26 -8.85 12.29
C LEU A 105 -4.17 -10.38 12.31
N LYS A 106 -5.31 -11.05 12.17
CA LYS A 106 -5.35 -12.47 11.87
C LYS A 106 -5.02 -12.66 10.39
N LEU A 107 -3.94 -13.37 10.10
CA LEU A 107 -3.50 -13.66 8.75
C LEU A 107 -3.52 -15.17 8.54
N PRO A 108 -4.16 -15.67 7.47
CA PRO A 108 -4.04 -17.08 7.10
C PRO A 108 -2.59 -17.38 6.71
N ILE A 109 -2.12 -18.58 7.01
CA ILE A 109 -0.81 -19.10 6.59
C ILE A 109 -0.93 -20.44 5.85
N ALA A 110 -2.01 -21.18 6.08
CA ALA A 110 -2.28 -22.44 5.39
C ALA A 110 -3.76 -22.66 5.12
N GLU A 111 -4.04 -23.35 4.01
CA GLU A 111 -5.34 -23.91 3.68
C GLU A 111 -5.32 -25.41 3.91
N ILE A 112 -6.39 -25.93 4.52
CA ILE A 112 -6.56 -27.37 4.69
C ILE A 112 -7.07 -27.94 3.36
N GLY A 113 -6.21 -28.69 2.68
CA GLY A 113 -6.59 -29.38 1.46
C GLY A 113 -7.68 -30.44 1.72
N LYS A 114 -8.33 -30.91 0.65
CA LYS A 114 -9.34 -31.99 0.73
C LYS A 114 -8.81 -33.28 1.37
N ASP A 115 -7.49 -33.44 1.40
CA ASP A 115 -6.76 -34.57 1.97
C ASP A 115 -6.52 -34.41 3.48
N GLY A 116 -6.98 -33.32 4.11
CA GLY A 116 -6.76 -32.99 5.52
C GLY A 116 -5.36 -32.44 5.85
N VAL A 117 -4.49 -32.27 4.84
CA VAL A 117 -3.14 -31.74 4.99
C VAL A 117 -3.15 -30.22 4.81
N ALA A 118 -2.55 -29.51 5.76
CA ALA A 118 -2.32 -28.07 5.67
C ALA A 118 -1.26 -27.77 4.59
N ARG A 119 -1.61 -26.94 3.61
CA ARG A 119 -0.70 -26.45 2.57
C ARG A 119 -0.55 -24.95 2.71
N GLU A 120 0.67 -24.46 2.53
CA GLU A 120 0.96 -23.02 2.55
C GLU A 120 0.10 -22.29 1.52
N ILE A 121 -0.38 -21.10 1.87
CA ILE A 121 -1.09 -20.24 0.93
C ILE A 121 -0.13 -19.67 -0.12
N ASP A 122 -0.61 -19.53 -1.36
CA ASP A 122 0.22 -19.07 -2.48
C ASP A 122 0.82 -17.66 -2.27
N ASN A 123 0.17 -16.82 -1.45
CA ASN A 123 0.55 -15.43 -1.21
C ASN A 123 1.30 -15.20 0.11
N ILE A 124 1.78 -16.25 0.78
CA ILE A 124 2.42 -16.17 2.10
C ILE A 124 3.62 -15.21 2.13
N GLU A 125 4.40 -15.17 1.06
CA GLU A 125 5.57 -14.28 0.91
C GLU A 125 5.19 -12.79 0.89
N SER A 126 4.07 -12.45 0.22
CA SER A 126 3.57 -11.08 0.13
C SER A 126 2.74 -10.64 1.33
N SER A 127 2.22 -11.60 2.11
CA SER A 127 1.24 -11.31 3.16
C SER A 127 1.84 -11.42 4.56
N VAL A 128 2.57 -12.50 4.89
CA VAL A 128 2.94 -12.84 6.27
C VAL A 128 4.45 -12.75 6.52
N VAL A 129 5.28 -13.14 5.53
CA VAL A 129 6.73 -13.19 5.69
C VAL A 129 7.30 -11.82 6.07
N GLY A 130 8.15 -11.78 7.10
CA GLY A 130 8.79 -10.57 7.58
C GLY A 130 7.88 -9.65 8.39
N ARG A 131 6.72 -10.14 8.84
CA ARG A 131 5.93 -9.50 9.91
C ARG A 131 6.32 -10.05 11.29
N TRP A 132 5.88 -9.39 12.34
CA TRP A 132 6.18 -9.81 13.71
C TRP A 132 4.94 -10.39 14.38
N LEU A 133 5.10 -11.45 15.16
CA LEU A 133 4.00 -12.03 15.92
C LEU A 133 3.50 -11.07 16.99
N SER A 134 2.17 -11.01 17.11
CA SER A 134 1.48 -10.22 18.13
C SER A 134 1.19 -11.03 19.39
N GLU A 135 1.00 -12.34 19.26
CA GLU A 135 0.69 -13.27 20.36
C GLU A 135 1.45 -14.59 20.19
N ASP A 136 1.58 -15.34 21.28
CA ASP A 136 2.22 -16.66 21.27
C ASP A 136 1.40 -17.65 20.42
N VAL A 137 2.07 -18.38 19.53
CA VAL A 137 1.44 -19.47 18.77
C VAL A 137 1.60 -20.77 19.55
N LYS A 138 0.48 -21.35 20.00
CA LYS A 138 0.45 -22.57 20.82
C LYS A 138 -0.29 -23.70 20.11
N VAL A 139 0.33 -24.87 20.04
CA VAL A 139 -0.30 -26.12 19.57
C VAL A 139 -0.14 -27.16 20.68
N ASP A 140 -1.23 -27.80 21.09
CA ASP A 140 -1.24 -28.85 22.12
C ASP A 140 -0.47 -28.47 23.42
N ARG A 141 -0.72 -27.24 23.90
CA ARG A 141 -0.07 -26.63 25.09
C ARG A 141 1.43 -26.36 24.96
N THR A 142 2.03 -26.62 23.80
CA THR A 142 3.42 -26.28 23.50
C THR A 142 3.48 -24.96 22.73
N THR A 143 4.26 -23.99 23.24
CA THR A 143 4.51 -22.73 22.52
C THR A 143 5.51 -23.00 21.39
N LEU A 144 5.09 -22.76 20.15
CA LEU A 144 5.90 -22.95 18.94
C LEU A 144 6.67 -21.69 18.56
N ALA A 145 6.03 -20.53 18.74
CA ALA A 145 6.62 -19.23 18.48
C ALA A 145 6.12 -18.24 19.53
N LYS A 146 6.99 -17.34 19.98
CA LYS A 146 6.64 -16.34 21.00
C LYS A 146 6.16 -15.03 20.37
N ALA A 147 5.34 -14.29 21.12
CA ALA A 147 5.00 -12.93 20.78
C ALA A 147 6.29 -12.09 20.58
N GLY A 148 6.32 -11.28 19.53
CA GLY A 148 7.50 -10.49 19.18
C GLY A 148 8.63 -11.29 18.53
N GLU A 149 8.35 -12.45 17.91
CA GLU A 149 9.30 -13.09 16.97
C GLU A 149 9.00 -12.70 15.51
N ASP A 150 10.05 -12.69 14.69
CA ASP A 150 9.97 -12.38 13.25
C ASP A 150 9.49 -13.62 12.46
N LEU A 151 8.44 -13.44 11.67
CA LEU A 151 7.84 -14.48 10.83
C LEU A 151 8.72 -14.73 9.60
N SER A 152 9.78 -15.49 9.81
CA SER A 152 10.65 -15.97 8.76
C SER A 152 10.04 -17.16 8.00
N ALA A 153 10.42 -17.36 6.73
CA ALA A 153 9.95 -18.49 5.94
C ALA A 153 10.19 -19.86 6.61
N PRO A 154 11.34 -20.14 7.26
CA PRO A 154 11.54 -21.39 7.99
C PRO A 154 10.57 -21.58 9.17
N LEU A 155 10.30 -20.51 9.92
CA LEU A 155 9.35 -20.56 11.04
C LEU A 155 7.93 -20.83 10.55
N LEU A 156 7.51 -20.18 9.46
CA LEU A 156 6.20 -20.40 8.85
C LEU A 156 6.03 -21.84 8.37
N ALA A 157 7.03 -22.41 7.70
CA ALA A 157 7.00 -23.80 7.27
C ALA A 157 6.86 -24.77 8.46
N GLU A 158 7.52 -24.47 9.60
CA GLU A 158 7.36 -25.24 10.84
C GLU A 158 5.93 -25.13 11.41
N LEU A 159 5.35 -23.93 11.42
CA LEU A 159 3.99 -23.69 11.89
C LEU A 159 2.96 -24.44 11.03
N VAL A 160 3.12 -24.40 9.71
CA VAL A 160 2.23 -25.12 8.77
C VAL A 160 2.38 -26.63 8.90
N ALA A 161 3.62 -27.13 9.07
CA ALA A 161 3.87 -28.56 9.30
C ALA A 161 3.23 -29.06 10.61
N LYS A 162 3.06 -28.19 11.60
CA LYS A 162 2.37 -28.46 12.87
C LYS A 162 0.85 -28.19 12.81
N GLY A 163 0.31 -27.91 11.64
CA GLY A 163 -1.12 -27.76 11.40
C GLY A 163 -1.71 -26.40 11.77
N VAL A 164 -0.89 -25.37 11.95
CA VAL A 164 -1.37 -24.00 12.22
C VAL A 164 -1.89 -23.39 10.90
N THR A 165 -3.14 -22.94 10.89
CA THR A 165 -3.79 -22.34 9.70
C THR A 165 -3.77 -20.82 9.70
N GLU A 166 -3.76 -20.18 10.87
CA GLU A 166 -3.75 -18.74 11.04
C GLU A 166 -2.77 -18.29 12.12
N VAL A 167 -2.20 -17.10 11.93
CA VAL A 167 -1.35 -16.44 12.93
C VAL A 167 -1.78 -15.00 13.12
N ARG A 168 -1.57 -14.46 14.32
CA ARG A 168 -1.83 -13.05 14.59
C ARG A 168 -0.53 -12.25 14.51
N ALA A 169 -0.42 -11.42 13.47
CA ALA A 169 0.77 -10.63 13.20
C ALA A 169 0.50 -9.13 13.39
N ARG A 170 1.52 -8.40 13.84
CA ARG A 170 1.49 -6.94 13.89
C ARG A 170 1.40 -6.36 12.48
N SER A 171 0.75 -5.20 12.39
CA SER A 171 0.53 -4.49 11.14
C SER A 171 0.66 -2.99 11.38
N VAL A 172 1.01 -2.25 10.34
CA VAL A 172 0.97 -0.78 10.35
C VAL A 172 -0.45 -0.26 10.62
N LEU A 173 -1.49 -1.02 10.26
CA LEU A 173 -2.88 -0.69 10.53
C LEU A 173 -3.24 -0.77 12.02
N THR A 174 -2.51 -1.52 12.84
CA THR A 174 -2.73 -1.62 14.30
C THR A 174 -1.76 -0.76 15.12
N CYS A 175 -0.80 -0.12 14.46
CA CYS A 175 0.25 0.69 15.09
C CYS A 175 -0.31 1.89 15.87
N GLU A 176 0.14 2.03 17.12
CA GLU A 176 -0.29 3.08 18.07
C GLU A 176 0.70 4.23 18.21
N SER A 177 1.80 4.22 17.44
CA SER A 177 2.73 5.36 17.36
C SER A 177 2.01 6.64 16.97
N GLU A 178 2.26 7.72 17.72
CA GLU A 178 1.64 9.04 17.50
C GLU A 178 2.08 9.64 16.16
N ILE A 179 3.39 9.64 15.90
CA ILE A 179 3.99 10.18 14.68
C ILE A 179 4.64 9.04 13.92
N GLY A 180 4.28 8.87 12.65
CA GLY A 180 4.84 7.81 11.81
C GLY A 180 4.37 6.43 12.26
N ILE A 181 5.28 5.46 12.30
CA ILE A 181 5.03 4.08 12.74
C ILE A 181 6.21 3.53 13.55
N CYS A 182 6.01 2.43 14.27
CA CYS A 182 7.09 1.69 14.91
C CYS A 182 7.69 0.61 14.00
N ALA A 183 8.95 0.24 14.27
CA ALA A 183 9.68 -0.76 13.50
C ALA A 183 8.99 -2.14 13.55
N ARG A 184 8.50 -2.57 14.73
CA ARG A 184 7.86 -3.89 14.90
C ARG A 184 6.52 -4.03 14.19
N CYS A 185 5.72 -2.96 14.06
CA CYS A 185 4.46 -2.99 13.31
C CYS A 185 4.67 -3.03 11.79
N TYR A 186 5.75 -2.45 11.29
CA TYR A 186 6.15 -2.57 9.88
C TYR A 186 6.84 -3.90 9.57
N GLY A 187 7.66 -4.34 10.53
CA GLY A 187 8.47 -5.54 10.46
C GLY A 187 9.75 -5.37 9.65
N ARG A 188 10.07 -6.38 8.86
CA ARG A 188 11.31 -6.48 8.11
C ARG A 188 11.33 -5.51 6.91
N SER A 189 12.46 -4.85 6.69
CA SER A 189 12.74 -4.14 5.44
C SER A 189 13.03 -5.17 4.35
N LEU A 190 12.28 -5.09 3.25
CA LEU A 190 12.39 -6.04 2.14
C LEU A 190 13.71 -5.90 1.36
N ALA A 191 14.38 -4.75 1.50
CA ALA A 191 15.67 -4.50 0.88
C ALA A 191 16.84 -5.14 1.66
N THR A 192 16.83 -5.02 2.99
CA THR A 192 17.95 -5.50 3.84
C THR A 192 17.73 -6.91 4.38
N GLY A 193 16.48 -7.37 4.40
CA GLY A 193 16.09 -8.64 5.04
C GLY A 193 16.16 -8.63 6.56
N LYS A 194 16.37 -7.46 7.18
CA LYS A 194 16.44 -7.26 8.64
C LYS A 194 15.26 -6.42 9.12
N LEU A 195 15.08 -6.30 10.44
CA LEU A 195 14.13 -5.34 11.00
C LEU A 195 14.40 -3.94 10.42
N VAL A 196 13.34 -3.22 10.08
CA VAL A 196 13.42 -1.86 9.55
C VAL A 196 14.11 -0.93 10.55
N ASP A 197 14.96 -0.03 10.06
CA ASP A 197 15.68 0.90 10.92
C ASP A 197 14.79 2.08 11.33
N VAL A 198 15.01 2.58 12.54
CA VAL A 198 14.39 3.85 12.96
C VAL A 198 14.91 4.96 12.06
N GLY A 199 14.00 5.67 11.39
CA GLY A 199 14.31 6.69 10.38
C GLY A 199 14.06 6.29 8.94
N GLU A 200 13.77 5.02 8.66
CA GLU A 200 13.45 4.60 7.30
C GLU A 200 12.13 5.24 6.84
N ALA A 201 12.15 5.88 5.66
CA ALA A 201 11.02 6.57 5.06
C ALA A 201 10.10 5.56 4.32
N VAL A 202 9.47 4.68 5.08
CA VAL A 202 8.69 3.55 4.55
C VAL A 202 7.48 3.98 3.71
N GLY A 203 6.96 5.18 3.91
CA GLY A 203 5.87 5.73 3.10
C GLY A 203 6.28 5.97 1.66
N ILE A 204 7.45 6.58 1.44
CA ILE A 204 8.01 6.77 0.09
C ILE A 204 8.27 5.42 -0.57
N ILE A 205 8.84 4.46 0.17
CA ILE A 205 9.09 3.10 -0.32
C ILE A 205 7.78 2.43 -0.71
N ALA A 206 6.72 2.54 0.10
CA ALA A 206 5.40 2.00 -0.21
C ALA A 206 4.80 2.64 -1.47
N ALA A 207 4.86 3.98 -1.58
CA ALA A 207 4.34 4.70 -2.73
C ALA A 207 5.06 4.31 -4.03
N GLN A 208 6.38 4.14 -3.99
CA GLN A 208 7.17 3.68 -5.15
C GLN A 208 6.87 2.22 -5.50
N SER A 209 6.79 1.34 -4.50
CA SER A 209 6.52 -0.09 -4.68
C SER A 209 5.15 -0.36 -5.30
N ILE A 210 4.19 0.54 -5.07
CA ILE A 210 2.86 0.51 -5.72
C ILE A 210 2.91 1.23 -7.08
N GLY A 211 3.51 2.41 -7.11
CA GLY A 211 3.47 3.30 -8.27
C GLY A 211 4.30 2.85 -9.47
N GLU A 212 5.50 2.30 -9.26
CA GLU A 212 6.38 1.83 -10.34
C GLU A 212 5.74 0.68 -11.12
N PRO A 213 5.23 -0.41 -10.49
CA PRO A 213 4.52 -1.46 -11.21
C PRO A 213 3.18 -1.01 -11.78
N GLY A 214 2.64 0.14 -11.34
CA GLY A 214 1.46 0.76 -11.94
C GLY A 214 1.62 1.01 -13.45
N THR A 215 2.85 1.24 -13.93
CA THR A 215 3.14 1.37 -15.36
C THR A 215 2.93 0.04 -16.09
N GLN A 216 3.18 -1.08 -15.42
CA GLN A 216 2.90 -2.41 -15.97
C GLN A 216 1.40 -2.69 -15.98
N LEU A 217 0.64 -2.21 -14.99
CA LEU A 217 -0.83 -2.36 -14.98
C LEU A 217 -1.51 -1.64 -16.15
N THR A 218 -0.91 -0.56 -16.67
CA THR A 218 -1.42 0.15 -17.83
C THR A 218 -1.02 -0.48 -19.16
N MET A 219 0.07 -1.25 -19.19
CA MET A 219 0.68 -1.81 -20.41
C MET A 219 0.41 -3.32 -20.62
N ARG A 220 0.43 -4.14 -19.56
CA ARG A 220 0.29 -5.61 -19.65
C ARG A 220 -1.11 -6.09 -20.00
N THR A 221 -2.15 -5.30 -19.74
CA THR A 221 -3.54 -5.64 -20.10
C THR A 221 -3.73 -5.84 -21.61
N PHE A 222 -2.78 -5.42 -22.45
CA PHE A 222 -2.96 -5.38 -23.91
C PHE A 222 -1.88 -6.08 -24.75
N HIS A 223 -0.80 -6.58 -24.15
CA HIS A 223 0.19 -7.40 -24.89
C HIS A 223 -0.34 -8.80 -25.27
N THR A 224 -1.52 -9.19 -24.77
CA THR A 224 -2.35 -10.29 -25.27
C THR A 224 -3.09 -9.99 -26.58
N GLY A 225 -2.88 -8.80 -27.17
CA GLY A 225 -2.98 -8.54 -28.61
C GLY A 225 -4.05 -9.34 -29.38
N GLY A 226 -5.32 -8.99 -29.18
CA GLY A 226 -6.41 -9.41 -30.08
C GLY A 226 -7.08 -10.75 -29.79
N VAL A 227 -6.77 -11.43 -28.68
CA VAL A 227 -7.45 -12.67 -28.29
C VAL A 227 -8.43 -12.38 -27.16
N ALA A 228 -9.73 -12.58 -27.42
CA ALA A 228 -10.82 -12.43 -26.43
C ALA A 228 -10.60 -13.36 -25.23
N GLY A 229 -10.47 -12.77 -24.05
CA GLY A 229 -10.58 -13.41 -22.75
C GLY A 229 -11.39 -12.49 -21.84
N GLU A 230 -11.88 -13.03 -20.72
CA GLU A 230 -12.76 -12.33 -19.76
C GLU A 230 -12.25 -10.93 -19.41
N ASP A 231 -13.19 -10.00 -19.24
CA ASP A 231 -12.98 -8.55 -19.13
C ASP A 231 -12.24 -8.18 -17.81
N ILE A 232 -10.92 -8.32 -17.78
CA ILE A 232 -10.02 -7.85 -16.68
C ILE A 232 -9.87 -6.31 -16.74
N THR A 233 -10.96 -5.56 -16.90
CA THR A 233 -10.95 -4.19 -17.45
C THR A 233 -10.59 -3.06 -16.50
N HIS A 234 -10.19 -3.33 -15.26
CA HIS A 234 -9.84 -2.26 -14.35
C HIS A 234 -8.49 -2.49 -13.70
N GLY A 235 -7.40 -2.44 -14.50
CA GLY A 235 -6.02 -2.35 -14.00
C GLY A 235 -5.80 -1.07 -13.19
N LEU A 236 -5.02 -0.12 -13.71
CA LEU A 236 -4.77 1.14 -13.00
C LEU A 236 -6.05 1.92 -12.59
N PRO A 237 -7.12 2.01 -13.41
CA PRO A 237 -8.33 2.74 -13.02
C PRO A 237 -9.00 2.23 -11.74
N ARG A 238 -8.98 0.91 -11.47
CA ARG A 238 -9.53 0.36 -10.23
C ARG A 238 -8.69 0.77 -9.02
N VAL A 239 -7.37 0.70 -9.16
CA VAL A 239 -6.45 1.10 -8.10
C VAL A 239 -6.66 2.57 -7.73
N VAL A 240 -6.82 3.44 -8.75
CA VAL A 240 -7.15 4.85 -8.53
C VAL A 240 -8.53 5.02 -7.89
N GLU A 241 -9.55 4.27 -8.33
CA GLU A 241 -10.88 4.31 -7.74
C GLU A 241 -10.89 3.95 -6.24
N LEU A 242 -10.15 2.89 -5.88
CA LEU A 242 -9.98 2.39 -4.51
C LEU A 242 -9.24 3.41 -3.64
N PHE A 243 -8.08 3.91 -4.07
CA PHE A 243 -7.30 4.89 -3.30
C PHE A 243 -7.95 6.27 -3.22
N GLU A 244 -8.84 6.62 -4.15
CA GLU A 244 -9.65 7.83 -4.05
C GLU A 244 -10.96 7.62 -3.27
N ALA A 245 -11.17 6.42 -2.71
CA ALA A 245 -12.39 6.04 -1.97
C ALA A 245 -13.68 6.43 -2.72
N ARG A 246 -13.68 6.22 -4.05
CA ARG A 246 -14.83 6.52 -4.91
C ARG A 246 -15.83 5.38 -4.84
N THR A 247 -17.12 5.72 -4.91
CA THR A 247 -18.18 4.72 -5.00
C THR A 247 -18.08 4.00 -6.35
N PRO A 248 -17.99 2.66 -6.36
CA PRO A 248 -17.73 1.89 -7.57
C PRO A 248 -18.91 1.91 -8.55
N ARG A 249 -18.59 1.80 -9.85
CA ARG A 249 -19.62 1.59 -10.89
C ARG A 249 -20.14 0.15 -10.77
N GLY A 250 -21.43 -0.02 -10.54
CA GLY A 250 -22.02 -1.33 -10.27
C GLY A 250 -21.83 -1.79 -8.83
N MET A 251 -21.88 -0.86 -7.86
CA MET A 251 -21.92 -1.20 -6.45
C MET A 251 -23.04 -2.19 -6.15
N ALA A 252 -22.74 -3.17 -5.31
CA ALA A 252 -23.71 -4.14 -4.82
C ALA A 252 -24.03 -3.83 -3.35
N PRO A 253 -25.31 -3.84 -2.95
CA PRO A 253 -25.68 -3.69 -1.56
C PRO A 253 -25.08 -4.83 -0.72
N ILE A 254 -24.56 -4.45 0.44
CA ILE A 254 -24.16 -5.37 1.49
C ILE A 254 -25.19 -5.39 2.62
N SER A 255 -25.38 -6.54 3.27
CA SER A 255 -26.33 -6.66 4.38
C SER A 255 -25.89 -5.82 5.58
N GLU A 256 -26.81 -5.04 6.15
CA GLU A 256 -26.55 -4.24 7.37
C GLU A 256 -26.79 -5.04 8.65
N VAL A 257 -27.56 -6.13 8.53
CA VAL A 257 -28.04 -6.97 9.64
C VAL A 257 -27.86 -8.44 9.27
N ALA A 258 -27.61 -9.28 10.27
CA ALA A 258 -27.63 -10.73 10.09
C ALA A 258 -29.07 -11.24 10.16
N GLY A 259 -29.44 -12.16 9.28
CA GLY A 259 -30.80 -12.65 9.24
C GLY A 259 -31.18 -13.44 8.00
N ARG A 260 -32.49 -13.65 7.84
CA ARG A 260 -33.05 -14.44 6.74
C ARG A 260 -33.46 -13.56 5.57
N VAL A 261 -33.11 -13.97 4.37
CA VAL A 261 -33.42 -13.26 3.13
C VAL A 261 -34.80 -13.65 2.63
N ARG A 262 -35.60 -12.65 2.24
CA ARG A 262 -36.88 -12.79 1.53
C ARG A 262 -36.78 -12.05 0.20
N ILE A 263 -37.04 -12.73 -0.91
CA ILE A 263 -36.88 -12.16 -2.25
C ILE A 263 -38.24 -11.97 -2.91
N GLU A 264 -38.56 -10.72 -3.26
CA GLU A 264 -39.77 -10.37 -4.01
C GLU A 264 -39.37 -9.89 -5.42
N GLU A 265 -39.89 -10.56 -6.45
CA GLU A 265 -39.73 -10.12 -7.84
C GLU A 265 -40.76 -9.03 -8.20
N LEU A 266 -40.26 -7.85 -8.59
CA LEU A 266 -41.06 -6.78 -9.17
C LEU A 266 -40.83 -6.74 -10.69
N ASP A 267 -41.59 -5.90 -11.39
CA ASP A 267 -41.63 -5.90 -12.86
C ASP A 267 -40.25 -5.68 -13.52
N ARG A 268 -39.51 -4.67 -13.05
CA ARG A 268 -38.14 -4.33 -13.53
C ARG A 268 -37.04 -4.46 -12.48
N THR A 269 -37.41 -4.62 -11.22
CA THR A 269 -36.52 -4.64 -10.07
C THR A 269 -36.76 -5.90 -9.24
N ARG A 270 -35.82 -6.22 -8.37
CA ARG A 270 -35.99 -7.23 -7.32
C ARG A 270 -35.82 -6.54 -5.98
N LYS A 271 -36.71 -6.85 -5.06
CA LYS A 271 -36.66 -6.38 -3.68
C LYS A 271 -36.14 -7.54 -2.83
N ILE A 272 -35.04 -7.31 -2.14
CA ILE A 272 -34.42 -8.25 -1.22
C ILE A 272 -34.64 -7.69 0.17
N THR A 273 -35.45 -8.35 0.98
CA THR A 273 -35.70 -7.98 2.37
C THR A 273 -34.91 -8.90 3.28
N VAL A 274 -34.09 -8.34 4.17
CA VAL A 274 -33.39 -9.10 5.21
C VAL A 274 -34.18 -8.95 6.51
N VAL A 275 -34.66 -10.08 7.03
CA VAL A 275 -35.39 -10.19 8.29
C VAL A 275 -34.37 -10.48 9.39
N PRO A 276 -34.10 -9.54 10.31
CA PRO A 276 -33.07 -9.72 11.33
C PRO A 276 -33.39 -10.85 12.31
N ASP A 277 -32.37 -11.56 12.77
CA ASP A 277 -32.54 -12.60 13.80
C ASP A 277 -32.83 -12.03 15.19
N ASP A 278 -32.42 -10.78 15.44
CA ASP A 278 -32.60 -10.08 16.72
C ASP A 278 -33.98 -9.41 16.87
N GLY A 279 -34.83 -9.48 15.84
CA GLY A 279 -36.15 -8.85 15.82
C GLY A 279 -36.14 -7.34 15.59
N SER A 280 -35.01 -6.77 15.16
CA SER A 280 -34.95 -5.38 14.67
C SER A 280 -35.73 -5.18 13.36
N GLU A 281 -35.78 -3.94 12.87
CA GLU A 281 -36.57 -3.60 11.68
C GLU A 281 -36.08 -4.30 10.41
N GLU A 282 -37.01 -4.80 9.58
CA GLU A 282 -36.68 -5.43 8.30
C GLU A 282 -35.97 -4.42 7.37
N MET A 283 -34.85 -4.85 6.78
CA MET A 283 -34.04 -4.03 5.88
C MET A 283 -34.31 -4.38 4.43
N GLU A 284 -34.69 -3.39 3.62
CA GLU A 284 -35.08 -3.60 2.23
C GLU A 284 -34.04 -3.05 1.24
N TYR A 285 -33.64 -3.89 0.28
CA TYR A 285 -32.67 -3.56 -0.76
C TYR A 285 -33.29 -3.75 -2.15
N ILE A 286 -33.27 -2.71 -2.97
CA ILE A 286 -33.79 -2.75 -4.34
C ILE A 286 -32.63 -2.90 -5.34
N THR A 287 -32.70 -3.92 -6.18
CA THR A 287 -31.70 -4.20 -7.22
C THR A 287 -32.36 -4.45 -8.58
N SER A 288 -31.57 -4.45 -9.65
CA SER A 288 -32.07 -4.78 -11.00
C SER A 288 -32.34 -6.27 -11.14
N ARG A 289 -33.41 -6.63 -11.86
CA ARG A 289 -33.70 -8.04 -12.20
C ARG A 289 -32.65 -8.67 -13.14
N ARG A 290 -31.77 -7.86 -13.75
CA ARG A 290 -30.67 -8.38 -14.59
C ARG A 290 -29.46 -8.81 -13.77
N THR A 291 -29.29 -8.29 -12.56
CA THR A 291 -28.13 -8.59 -11.71
C THR A 291 -28.26 -9.98 -11.12
N ARG A 292 -27.19 -10.79 -11.19
CA ARG A 292 -27.16 -12.13 -10.60
C ARG A 292 -27.17 -12.04 -9.07
N LEU A 293 -28.05 -12.79 -8.43
CA LEU A 293 -28.11 -12.93 -6.97
C LEU A 293 -26.98 -13.83 -6.48
N LEU A 294 -26.44 -13.50 -5.30
CA LEU A 294 -25.51 -14.36 -4.57
C LEU A 294 -26.21 -15.12 -3.42
N VAL A 295 -27.41 -14.68 -3.07
CA VAL A 295 -28.22 -15.21 -1.98
C VAL A 295 -29.46 -15.91 -2.53
N GLU A 296 -29.94 -16.90 -1.80
CA GLU A 296 -31.17 -17.65 -2.10
C GLU A 296 -32.32 -17.19 -1.21
N ASP A 297 -33.56 -17.34 -1.67
CA ASP A 297 -34.75 -17.02 -0.87
C ASP A 297 -34.86 -18.00 0.32
N GLY A 298 -35.04 -17.44 1.52
CA GLY A 298 -34.96 -18.18 2.78
C GLY A 298 -33.54 -18.49 3.27
N GLY A 299 -32.50 -18.10 2.52
CA GLY A 299 -31.10 -18.21 2.94
C GLY A 299 -30.77 -17.29 4.12
N HIS A 300 -29.72 -17.62 4.86
CA HIS A 300 -29.20 -16.79 5.95
C HIS A 300 -27.98 -16.00 5.47
N VAL A 301 -27.89 -14.73 5.88
CA VAL A 301 -26.78 -13.83 5.55
C VAL A 301 -26.21 -13.20 6.80
N GLU A 302 -24.90 -12.98 6.80
CA GLU A 302 -24.18 -12.28 7.85
C GLU A 302 -24.01 -10.79 7.52
N VAL A 303 -23.63 -10.01 8.54
CA VAL A 303 -23.38 -8.57 8.37
C VAL A 303 -22.23 -8.33 7.39
N GLY A 304 -22.51 -7.59 6.32
CA GLY A 304 -21.56 -7.25 5.27
C GLY A 304 -21.49 -8.21 4.09
N ASP A 305 -22.34 -9.24 4.06
CA ASP A 305 -22.46 -10.15 2.91
C ASP A 305 -23.06 -9.44 1.68
N LEU A 306 -22.57 -9.82 0.51
CA LEU A 306 -23.07 -9.31 -0.77
C LEU A 306 -24.37 -10.02 -1.15
N LEU A 307 -25.41 -9.25 -1.43
CA LEU A 307 -26.70 -9.80 -1.86
C LEU A 307 -26.71 -10.13 -3.37
N VAL A 308 -25.92 -9.40 -4.15
CA VAL A 308 -25.82 -9.54 -5.60
C VAL A 308 -24.36 -9.45 -6.05
N VAL A 309 -24.08 -9.94 -7.25
CA VAL A 309 -22.76 -9.79 -7.88
C VAL A 309 -22.48 -8.30 -8.12
N GLY A 310 -21.38 -7.80 -7.56
CA GLY A 310 -20.88 -6.45 -7.76
C GLY A 310 -19.78 -6.08 -6.76
N ALA A 311 -19.32 -4.83 -6.80
CA ALA A 311 -18.28 -4.34 -5.90
C ALA A 311 -18.88 -3.77 -4.61
N LYS A 312 -18.22 -4.01 -3.47
CA LYS A 312 -18.55 -3.35 -2.20
C LYS A 312 -18.15 -1.88 -2.25
N ASP A 313 -18.97 -0.98 -1.72
CA ASP A 313 -18.56 0.42 -1.50
C ASP A 313 -17.78 0.51 -0.18
N PRO A 314 -16.50 0.94 -0.19
CA PRO A 314 -15.71 1.10 1.04
C PRO A 314 -16.39 1.97 2.11
N LYS A 315 -17.22 2.94 1.71
CA LYS A 315 -17.96 3.79 2.66
C LYS A 315 -19.06 3.03 3.38
N GLN A 316 -19.73 2.10 2.70
CA GLN A 316 -20.70 1.19 3.32
C GLN A 316 -19.99 0.21 4.24
N VAL A 317 -18.86 -0.35 3.79
CA VAL A 317 -18.04 -1.25 4.63
C VAL A 317 -17.60 -0.54 5.91
N LEU A 318 -17.13 0.71 5.84
CA LEU A 318 -16.77 1.49 7.03
C LEU A 318 -17.95 1.69 7.98
N ARG A 319 -19.13 2.04 7.43
CA ARG A 319 -20.33 2.32 8.24
C ARG A 319 -20.86 1.07 8.93
N ILE A 320 -20.83 -0.08 8.25
CA ILE A 320 -21.51 -1.31 8.66
C ILE A 320 -20.55 -2.23 9.44
N GLN A 321 -19.35 -2.47 8.91
CA GLN A 321 -18.39 -3.43 9.46
C GLN A 321 -17.25 -2.75 10.25
N GLY A 322 -17.12 -1.42 10.12
CA GLY A 322 -16.16 -0.63 10.88
C GLY A 322 -14.80 -0.44 10.18
N MET A 323 -13.93 0.28 10.88
CA MET A 323 -12.65 0.75 10.33
C MET A 323 -11.71 -0.39 9.93
N ARG A 324 -11.61 -1.45 10.74
CA ARG A 324 -10.69 -2.55 10.47
C ARG A 324 -11.04 -3.28 9.18
N GLU A 325 -12.33 -3.58 9.00
CA GLU A 325 -12.83 -4.32 7.84
C GLU A 325 -12.68 -3.51 6.56
N VAL A 326 -12.93 -2.20 6.57
CA VAL A 326 -12.68 -1.38 5.37
C VAL A 326 -11.19 -1.32 5.00
N GLN A 327 -10.29 -1.32 5.98
CA GLN A 327 -8.85 -1.33 5.70
C GLN A 327 -8.41 -2.65 5.06
N LEU A 328 -8.88 -3.77 5.60
CA LEU A 328 -8.61 -5.10 5.05
C LEU A 328 -9.23 -5.26 3.66
N HIS A 329 -10.46 -4.79 3.47
CA HIS A 329 -11.14 -4.80 2.18
C HIS A 329 -10.36 -4.01 1.12
N LEU A 330 -9.96 -2.77 1.42
CA LEU A 330 -9.16 -1.95 0.50
C LEU A 330 -7.81 -2.60 0.18
N ALA A 331 -7.13 -3.15 1.18
CA ALA A 331 -5.85 -3.83 0.97
C ALA A 331 -6.01 -5.06 0.06
N ALA A 332 -7.02 -5.89 0.33
CA ALA A 332 -7.32 -7.08 -0.47
C ALA A 332 -7.69 -6.75 -1.92
N GLU A 333 -8.56 -5.76 -2.14
CA GLU A 333 -8.99 -5.34 -3.48
C GLU A 333 -7.82 -4.79 -4.31
N VAL A 334 -6.97 -3.94 -3.73
CA VAL A 334 -5.80 -3.41 -4.43
C VAL A 334 -4.83 -4.55 -4.75
N GLN A 335 -4.57 -5.43 -3.78
CA GLN A 335 -3.67 -6.56 -3.96
C GLN A 335 -4.17 -7.51 -5.06
N GLU A 336 -5.48 -7.76 -5.13
CA GLU A 336 -6.07 -8.60 -6.18
C GLU A 336 -5.88 -8.02 -7.58
N VAL A 337 -5.98 -6.69 -7.73
CA VAL A 337 -5.68 -6.04 -9.02
C VAL A 337 -4.23 -6.28 -9.44
N TYR A 338 -3.26 -6.14 -8.52
CA TYR A 338 -1.85 -6.41 -8.83
C TYR A 338 -1.57 -7.89 -9.11
N ARG A 339 -2.14 -8.81 -8.32
CA ARG A 339 -2.02 -10.26 -8.52
C ARG A 339 -2.59 -10.70 -9.86
N SER A 340 -3.75 -10.18 -10.27
CA SER A 340 -4.37 -10.49 -11.56
C SER A 340 -3.46 -10.16 -12.76
N GLN A 341 -2.51 -9.24 -12.58
CA GLN A 341 -1.52 -8.83 -13.59
C GLN A 341 -0.14 -9.49 -13.40
N GLY A 342 -0.02 -10.43 -12.46
CA GLY A 342 1.22 -11.12 -12.13
C GLY A 342 2.28 -10.19 -11.55
N VAL A 343 1.87 -9.17 -10.80
CA VAL A 343 2.76 -8.28 -10.05
C VAL A 343 2.65 -8.63 -8.57
N SER A 344 3.78 -8.99 -7.96
CA SER A 344 3.85 -9.24 -6.51
C SER A 344 4.23 -7.96 -5.79
N ILE A 345 3.40 -7.55 -4.82
CA ILE A 345 3.63 -6.43 -3.91
C ILE A 345 3.35 -6.94 -2.50
N HIS A 346 4.16 -6.54 -1.53
CA HIS A 346 3.87 -6.90 -0.15
C HIS A 346 2.74 -6.05 0.44
N ASP A 347 1.78 -6.70 1.10
CA ASP A 347 0.59 -6.07 1.71
C ASP A 347 0.93 -4.87 2.62
N LYS A 348 2.09 -4.88 3.30
CA LYS A 348 2.53 -3.79 4.19
C LYS A 348 2.59 -2.43 3.49
N HIS A 349 2.91 -2.39 2.20
CA HIS A 349 2.95 -1.14 1.44
C HIS A 349 1.54 -0.57 1.22
N ILE A 350 0.58 -1.44 0.88
CA ILE A 350 -0.82 -1.01 0.71
C ILE A 350 -1.40 -0.58 2.05
N GLU A 351 -1.10 -1.32 3.12
CA GLU A 351 -1.51 -0.98 4.48
C GLU A 351 -0.99 0.40 4.92
N VAL A 352 0.23 0.79 4.54
CA VAL A 352 0.77 2.13 4.83
C VAL A 352 -0.10 3.22 4.20
N ILE A 353 -0.53 3.04 2.94
CA ILE A 353 -1.40 4.00 2.25
C ILE A 353 -2.80 4.02 2.86
N VAL A 354 -3.38 2.84 3.09
CA VAL A 354 -4.72 2.67 3.67
C VAL A 354 -4.79 3.25 5.09
N ARG A 355 -3.71 3.17 5.88
CA ARG A 355 -3.61 3.84 7.19
C ARG A 355 -3.80 5.36 7.05
N GLN A 356 -3.21 5.97 6.03
CA GLN A 356 -3.32 7.42 5.83
C GLN A 356 -4.72 7.85 5.36
N MET A 357 -5.43 6.99 4.63
CA MET A 357 -6.81 7.26 4.19
C MET A 357 -7.83 7.35 5.34
N LEU A 358 -7.53 6.73 6.50
CA LEU A 358 -8.41 6.67 7.68
C LEU A 358 -7.77 7.31 8.93
N ARG A 359 -6.88 8.28 8.73
CA ARG A 359 -6.16 8.97 9.82
C ARG A 359 -7.05 9.96 10.60
N ARG A 360 -8.18 10.39 10.04
CA ARG A 360 -9.03 11.46 10.59
C ARG A 360 -10.38 10.97 11.10
N ILE A 361 -10.89 11.69 12.09
CA ILE A 361 -12.21 11.53 12.71
C ILE A 361 -12.99 12.82 12.51
N THR A 362 -14.24 12.70 12.10
CA THR A 362 -15.20 13.81 12.10
C THR A 362 -15.88 13.86 13.48
N ILE A 363 -15.79 14.98 14.16
CA ILE A 363 -16.43 15.19 15.46
C ILE A 363 -17.95 15.30 15.28
N LEU A 364 -18.69 14.55 16.08
CA LEU A 364 -20.15 14.63 16.17
C LEU A 364 -20.55 15.54 17.34
N GLU A 365 -19.99 15.28 18.52
CA GLU A 365 -20.25 16.02 19.74
C GLU A 365 -18.93 16.30 20.46
N GLY A 366 -18.71 17.54 20.90
CA GLY A 366 -17.46 17.94 21.56
C GLY A 366 -17.33 17.46 23.01
N GLY A 367 -18.43 17.13 23.69
CA GLY A 367 -18.40 16.85 25.13
C GLY A 367 -17.79 18.02 25.90
N ASP A 368 -16.88 17.71 26.84
CA ASP A 368 -16.09 18.69 27.60
C ASP A 368 -14.73 19.00 26.94
N THR A 369 -14.52 18.59 25.68
CA THR A 369 -13.32 18.94 24.90
C THR A 369 -13.50 20.29 24.19
N GLU A 370 -12.41 20.83 23.65
CA GLU A 370 -12.43 22.05 22.82
C GLU A 370 -12.90 21.80 21.37
N TYR A 371 -13.26 20.56 21.03
CA TYR A 371 -13.62 20.19 19.66
C TYR A 371 -14.98 20.74 19.24
N LEU A 372 -15.05 21.20 17.99
CA LEU A 372 -16.30 21.68 17.40
C LEU A 372 -17.01 20.57 16.61
N PRO A 373 -18.36 20.46 16.69
CA PRO A 373 -19.13 19.57 15.83
C PRO A 373 -18.82 19.81 14.34
N GLY A 374 -18.50 18.75 13.62
CA GLY A 374 -18.11 18.78 12.20
C GLY A 374 -16.62 19.03 11.94
N GLU A 375 -15.83 19.28 12.97
CA GLU A 375 -14.37 19.43 12.85
C GLU A 375 -13.70 18.09 12.46
N LEU A 376 -12.65 18.17 11.64
CA LEU A 376 -11.85 17.02 11.20
C LEU A 376 -10.53 16.96 11.95
N VAL A 377 -10.45 16.08 12.93
CA VAL A 377 -9.28 15.94 13.82
C VAL A 377 -8.49 14.67 13.51
N GLU A 378 -7.20 14.68 13.83
CA GLU A 378 -6.38 13.47 13.76
C GLU A 378 -6.79 12.47 14.84
N ARG A 379 -6.89 11.19 14.48
CA ARG A 379 -7.33 10.11 15.39
C ARG A 379 -6.47 10.01 16.65
N ALA A 380 -5.14 10.07 16.51
CA ALA A 380 -4.23 9.97 17.65
C ALA A 380 -4.46 11.10 18.65
N THR A 381 -4.64 12.32 18.15
CA THR A 381 -4.97 13.50 18.96
C THR A 381 -6.34 13.35 19.62
N PHE A 382 -7.36 12.92 18.87
CA PHE A 382 -8.71 12.67 19.41
C PHE A 382 -8.70 11.65 20.55
N GLU A 383 -8.03 10.50 20.37
CA GLU A 383 -7.93 9.45 21.38
C GLU A 383 -7.20 9.92 22.63
N ARG A 384 -6.11 10.70 22.47
CA ARG A 384 -5.34 11.27 23.58
C ARG A 384 -6.15 12.30 24.37
N THR A 385 -6.80 13.23 23.70
CA THR A 385 -7.64 14.27 24.33
C THR A 385 -8.79 13.64 25.10
N ASN A 386 -9.50 12.70 24.48
CA ASN A 386 -10.59 11.98 25.16
C ASN A 386 -10.10 11.20 26.38
N ARG A 387 -8.95 10.53 26.28
CA ARG A 387 -8.37 9.82 27.43
C ARG A 387 -8.03 10.78 28.57
N ALA A 388 -7.52 11.97 28.26
CA ALA A 388 -7.21 12.99 29.27
C ALA A 388 -8.48 13.55 29.93
N VAL A 389 -9.53 13.85 29.15
CA VAL A 389 -10.81 14.37 29.70
C VAL A 389 -11.49 13.32 30.58
N VAL A 390 -11.53 12.06 30.17
CA VAL A 390 -12.09 10.97 30.96
C VAL A 390 -11.29 10.76 32.26
N ALA A 391 -9.96 10.86 32.22
CA ALA A 391 -9.13 10.80 33.42
C ALA A 391 -9.40 11.96 34.39
N GLY A 392 -9.84 13.12 33.87
CA GLY A 392 -10.32 14.26 34.66
C GLY A 392 -11.78 14.16 35.12
N GLY A 393 -12.50 13.10 34.75
CA GLY A 393 -13.91 12.88 35.11
C GLY A 393 -14.93 13.61 34.23
N GLY A 394 -14.50 14.18 33.10
CA GLY A 394 -15.37 14.87 32.13
C GLY A 394 -15.98 13.94 31.08
N ALA A 395 -16.92 14.47 30.30
CA ALA A 395 -17.53 13.79 29.16
C ALA A 395 -16.61 13.82 27.93
N PRO A 396 -16.23 12.66 27.35
CA PRO A 396 -15.40 12.61 26.16
C PRO A 396 -16.15 13.12 24.92
N ALA A 397 -15.41 13.59 23.91
CA ALA A 397 -15.97 13.88 22.61
C ALA A 397 -16.38 12.59 21.87
N SER A 398 -17.48 12.68 21.12
CA SER A 398 -17.94 11.63 20.21
C SER A 398 -17.58 11.99 18.77
N GLY A 399 -17.06 11.02 18.02
CA GLY A 399 -16.64 11.22 16.64
C GLY A 399 -16.74 9.94 15.83
N ARG A 400 -16.88 10.08 14.52
CA ARG A 400 -16.90 8.96 13.56
C ARG A 400 -15.65 8.96 12.68
N PRO A 401 -15.04 7.80 12.39
CA PRO A 401 -13.94 7.72 11.43
C PRO A 401 -14.39 8.24 10.05
N GLU A 402 -13.51 8.97 9.38
CA GLU A 402 -13.75 9.49 8.03
C GLU A 402 -12.81 8.78 7.04
N LEU A 403 -13.38 8.05 6.07
CA LEU A 403 -12.63 7.50 4.94
C LEU A 403 -12.42 8.59 3.89
N MET A 404 -11.17 8.95 3.63
CA MET A 404 -10.82 9.94 2.62
C MET A 404 -9.98 9.33 1.50
N GLY A 405 -10.23 9.77 0.27
CA GLY A 405 -9.33 9.49 -0.84
C GLY A 405 -7.96 10.15 -0.63
N ILE A 406 -6.91 9.57 -1.21
CA ILE A 406 -5.52 10.04 -1.05
C ILE A 406 -5.34 11.53 -1.40
N THR A 407 -6.09 12.06 -2.36
CA THR A 407 -6.05 13.49 -2.73
C THR A 407 -6.61 14.39 -1.62
N LYS A 408 -7.70 13.99 -0.97
CA LYS A 408 -8.28 14.74 0.16
C LYS A 408 -7.42 14.57 1.42
N ALA A 409 -6.85 13.39 1.62
CA ALA A 409 -5.96 13.10 2.74
C ALA A 409 -4.66 13.91 2.69
N SER A 410 -4.04 14.08 1.52
CA SER A 410 -2.82 14.88 1.40
C SER A 410 -3.05 16.38 1.65
N LEU A 411 -4.22 16.91 1.31
CA LEU A 411 -4.60 18.31 1.60
C LEU A 411 -4.92 18.54 3.08
N ALA A 412 -5.34 17.50 3.79
CA ALA A 412 -5.64 17.53 5.21
C ALA A 412 -4.42 17.11 6.03
N THR A 413 -3.24 17.66 5.73
CA THR A 413 -2.05 17.54 6.57
C THR A 413 -1.94 18.74 7.52
N GLU A 414 -1.25 18.56 8.64
CA GLU A 414 -1.01 19.64 9.62
C GLU A 414 -0.01 20.67 9.11
N SER A 415 0.90 20.28 8.20
CA SER A 415 1.83 21.22 7.57
C SER A 415 1.15 21.98 6.44
N TRP A 416 0.92 23.27 6.65
CA TRP A 416 0.41 24.14 5.59
C TRP A 416 1.45 24.35 4.48
N LEU A 417 2.76 24.29 4.75
CA LEU A 417 3.81 24.37 3.72
C LEU A 417 3.75 23.17 2.76
N SER A 418 3.61 21.97 3.31
CA SER A 418 3.48 20.75 2.52
C SER A 418 2.17 20.71 1.76
N ALA A 419 1.04 21.06 2.39
CA ALA A 419 -0.26 21.16 1.73
C ALA A 419 -0.23 22.17 0.55
N ALA A 420 0.35 23.34 0.75
CA ALA A 420 0.42 24.41 -0.25
C ALA A 420 1.22 24.01 -1.50
N SER A 421 2.19 23.11 -1.35
CA SER A 421 3.02 22.59 -2.45
C SER A 421 2.33 21.51 -3.31
N PHE A 422 1.18 20.99 -2.89
CA PHE A 422 0.47 19.94 -3.61
C PHE A 422 -0.52 20.51 -4.64
N GLN A 423 -1.65 21.06 -4.15
CA GLN A 423 -2.74 21.65 -4.92
C GLN A 423 -3.45 22.72 -4.08
N GLU A 424 -4.25 23.59 -4.73
CA GLU A 424 -5.09 24.59 -4.06
C GLU A 424 -4.32 25.58 -3.15
N THR A 425 -3.10 25.94 -3.55
CA THR A 425 -2.17 26.80 -2.80
C THR A 425 -2.83 28.06 -2.21
N THR A 426 -3.65 28.78 -3.00
CA THR A 426 -4.34 29.98 -2.52
C THR A 426 -5.24 29.69 -1.33
N ARG A 427 -6.05 28.62 -1.38
CA ARG A 427 -6.96 28.25 -0.30
C ARG A 427 -6.20 27.89 0.97
N VAL A 428 -5.12 27.12 0.83
CA VAL A 428 -4.27 26.69 1.96
C VAL A 428 -3.59 27.87 2.64
N LEU A 429 -2.99 28.78 1.87
CA LEU A 429 -2.30 29.94 2.42
C LEU A 429 -3.27 30.93 3.09
N THR A 430 -4.47 31.13 2.51
CA THR A 430 -5.50 31.97 3.14
C THR A 430 -5.96 31.40 4.48
N ASP A 431 -6.25 30.09 4.55
CA ASP A 431 -6.64 29.44 5.79
C ASP A 431 -5.54 29.49 6.86
N ALA A 432 -4.29 29.26 6.47
CA ALA A 432 -3.15 29.34 7.37
C ALA A 432 -2.94 30.77 7.92
N ALA A 433 -3.11 31.79 7.08
CA ALA A 433 -2.99 33.19 7.47
C ALA A 433 -4.11 33.64 8.42
N ILE A 434 -5.36 33.26 8.14
CA ILE A 434 -6.52 33.61 8.99
C ILE A 434 -6.37 33.00 10.40
N ASN A 435 -5.91 31.75 10.47
CA ASN A 435 -5.75 31.03 11.74
C ASN A 435 -4.37 31.22 12.39
N ALA A 436 -3.50 32.06 11.83
CA ALA A 436 -2.12 32.27 12.28
C ALA A 436 -1.34 30.96 12.55
N LYS A 437 -1.48 29.97 11.66
CA LYS A 437 -0.88 28.63 11.83
C LYS A 437 0.65 28.68 11.81
N SER A 438 1.28 27.94 12.72
CA SER A 438 2.73 27.67 12.71
C SER A 438 2.99 26.27 12.16
N ASP A 439 4.06 26.11 11.37
CA ASP A 439 4.43 24.82 10.80
C ASP A 439 5.51 24.14 11.67
N PRO A 440 5.28 22.91 12.17
CA PRO A 440 6.24 22.24 13.05
C PRO A 440 7.42 21.60 12.30
N LEU A 441 7.43 21.58 10.96
CA LEU A 441 8.52 21.05 10.12
C LEU A 441 8.88 19.57 10.41
N VAL A 442 7.88 18.75 10.72
CA VAL A 442 8.06 17.33 11.07
C VAL A 442 8.16 16.42 9.83
N GLY A 443 7.62 16.86 8.69
CA GLY A 443 7.63 16.14 7.43
C GLY A 443 8.93 16.33 6.63
N LEU A 444 9.04 15.62 5.50
CA LEU A 444 10.20 15.78 4.62
C LEU A 444 10.07 17.00 3.71
N LYS A 445 8.87 17.29 3.21
CA LYS A 445 8.65 18.25 2.11
C LYS A 445 8.95 19.68 2.54
N GLU A 446 8.53 20.05 3.74
CA GLU A 446 8.76 21.35 4.34
C GLU A 446 10.26 21.59 4.53
N ASN A 447 11.00 20.58 4.98
CA ASN A 447 12.44 20.66 5.16
C ASN A 447 13.18 20.75 3.82
N VAL A 448 12.74 20.01 2.79
CA VAL A 448 13.28 20.15 1.42
C VAL A 448 13.06 21.56 0.87
N ILE A 449 11.85 22.12 1.02
CA ILE A 449 11.53 23.47 0.55
C ILE A 449 12.42 24.53 1.22
N LEU A 450 12.70 24.36 2.52
CA LEU A 450 13.54 25.28 3.29
C LEU A 450 15.05 25.04 3.13
N GLY A 451 15.47 23.98 2.43
CA GLY A 451 16.87 23.59 2.32
C GLY A 451 17.48 23.05 3.63
N LYS A 452 16.65 22.51 4.54
CA LYS A 452 17.06 21.82 5.76
C LYS A 452 17.21 20.31 5.53
N LEU A 453 17.94 19.64 6.42
CA LEU A 453 18.00 18.18 6.45
C LEU A 453 16.60 17.61 6.68
N ILE A 454 16.26 16.59 5.90
CA ILE A 454 14.99 15.87 6.07
C ILE A 454 15.00 15.08 7.38
N PRO A 455 13.87 14.97 8.11
CA PRO A 455 13.80 14.29 9.39
C PRO A 455 13.65 12.76 9.24
N ALA A 456 14.40 12.17 8.30
CA ALA A 456 14.46 10.74 7.99
C ALA A 456 15.91 10.31 7.73
N GLY A 457 16.20 9.02 7.87
CA GLY A 457 17.57 8.49 7.79
C GLY A 457 18.52 9.25 8.72
N THR A 458 19.68 9.64 8.20
CA THR A 458 20.72 10.38 8.94
C THR A 458 20.30 11.79 9.41
N GLY A 459 19.22 12.34 8.88
CA GLY A 459 18.73 13.66 9.28
C GLY A 459 17.84 13.65 10.54
N LEU A 460 17.52 12.46 11.08
CA LEU A 460 16.91 12.35 12.41
C LEU A 460 17.83 12.87 13.50
N GLN A 461 17.25 13.54 14.51
CA GLN A 461 18.01 14.05 15.65
C GLN A 461 18.83 12.96 16.36
N ARG A 462 18.27 11.74 16.46
CA ARG A 462 18.93 10.55 17.01
C ARG A 462 20.30 10.25 16.39
N TYR A 463 20.47 10.51 15.09
CA TYR A 463 21.73 10.23 14.38
C TYR A 463 22.56 11.50 14.13
N ARG A 464 21.94 12.67 14.20
CA ARG A 464 22.64 13.95 14.03
C ARG A 464 23.40 14.36 15.29
N ASP A 465 22.80 14.15 16.46
CA ASP A 465 23.33 14.63 17.73
C ASP A 465 24.15 13.51 18.42
N VAL A 466 25.02 12.84 17.67
CA VAL A 466 25.88 11.75 18.17
C VAL A 466 27.21 12.33 18.64
N ARG A 467 27.51 12.15 19.93
CA ARG A 467 28.83 12.45 20.49
C ARG A 467 29.73 11.23 20.36
N VAL A 468 30.76 11.34 19.52
CA VAL A 468 31.77 10.30 19.38
C VAL A 468 32.88 10.57 20.39
N GLU A 469 33.05 9.65 21.34
CA GLU A 469 34.14 9.71 22.30
C GLU A 469 35.18 8.63 21.97
N PRO A 470 36.48 8.96 21.95
CA PRO A 470 37.51 7.96 21.73
C PRO A 470 37.52 6.97 22.90
N THR A 471 37.71 5.68 22.60
CA THR A 471 37.89 4.66 23.63
C THR A 471 39.16 4.96 24.44
N GLU A 472 39.23 4.48 25.69
CA GLU A 472 40.43 4.63 26.52
C GLU A 472 41.68 4.03 25.85
N GLU A 473 41.52 2.96 25.08
CA GLU A 473 42.57 2.37 24.25
C GLU A 473 43.02 3.32 23.13
N ALA A 474 42.09 3.98 22.44
CA ALA A 474 42.41 4.98 21.43
C ALA A 474 43.07 6.23 22.04
N LYS A 475 42.60 6.69 23.21
CA LYS A 475 43.24 7.77 23.97
C LYS A 475 44.67 7.38 24.35
N ASN A 476 44.87 6.20 24.92
CA ASN A 476 46.18 5.69 25.33
C ASN A 476 47.12 5.47 24.14
N ALA A 477 46.61 5.01 22.99
CA ALA A 477 47.37 4.93 21.76
C ALA A 477 47.87 6.31 21.31
N VAL A 478 47.01 7.33 21.30
CA VAL A 478 47.43 8.71 21.00
C VAL A 478 48.45 9.23 22.02
N TYR A 479 48.28 8.95 23.32
CA TYR A 479 49.27 9.33 24.35
C TYR A 479 50.60 8.60 24.18
N SER A 480 50.60 7.31 23.81
CA SER A 480 51.82 6.54 23.54
C SER A 480 52.54 7.03 22.28
N VAL A 481 51.79 7.43 21.25
CA VAL A 481 52.33 8.06 20.05
C VAL A 481 52.90 9.44 20.37
N MET A 482 52.22 10.25 21.19
CA MET A 482 52.71 11.55 21.68
C MET A 482 53.93 11.44 22.60
N GLN A 483 54.05 10.40 23.42
CA GLN A 483 55.23 10.17 24.27
C GLN A 483 56.46 9.73 23.46
N ASN A 484 56.26 9.12 22.29
CA ASN A 484 57.35 8.72 21.38
C ASN A 484 57.81 9.85 20.42
N PHE A 485 57.29 11.09 20.57
CA PHE A 485 57.75 12.25 19.78
C PHE A 485 59.13 12.80 20.19
N ALA A 486 59.86 12.14 21.10
CA ALA A 486 61.25 12.48 21.38
C ALA A 486 62.25 11.95 20.32
N ASP A 487 61.85 10.98 19.48
CA ASP A 487 62.76 10.26 18.56
C ASP A 487 62.22 10.13 17.12
N TYR A 488 61.43 11.10 16.62
CA TYR A 488 61.13 11.20 15.19
C TYR A 488 61.95 12.30 14.52
N ASP A 489 63.06 11.90 13.92
CA ASP A 489 63.80 12.68 12.95
C ASP A 489 62.89 12.99 11.75
N TYR A 490 62.63 14.29 11.51
CA TYR A 490 61.81 14.80 10.41
C TYR A 490 62.54 14.72 9.05
N SER A 491 63.13 13.57 8.73
CA SER A 491 63.94 13.41 7.51
C SER A 491 63.18 12.82 6.31
N ASN A 492 61.89 12.48 6.41
CA ASN A 492 61.17 11.76 5.34
C ASN A 492 59.79 12.29 4.88
N PHE A 493 59.38 13.50 5.25
CA PHE A 493 58.31 14.19 4.53
C PHE A 493 58.92 15.09 3.45
N GLY A 494 58.72 14.71 2.18
CA GLY A 494 59.15 15.50 1.03
C GLY A 494 58.64 16.93 1.13
N ARG A 495 59.47 17.90 0.75
CA ARG A 495 59.10 19.32 0.64
C ARG A 495 57.82 19.43 -0.20
N GLY A 496 56.70 19.76 0.43
CA GLY A 496 55.47 20.12 -0.26
C GLY A 496 55.74 21.30 -1.19
N SER A 497 55.43 21.14 -2.47
CA SER A 497 55.55 22.19 -3.49
C SER A 497 54.31 23.11 -3.49
N GLY A 498 53.98 23.68 -2.33
CA GLY A 498 52.86 24.60 -2.21
C GLY A 498 53.00 25.44 -0.95
N GLU A 499 53.00 26.75 -1.12
CA GLU A 499 52.95 27.73 -0.04
C GLU A 499 51.60 27.56 0.70
N ALA A 500 51.65 27.28 2.00
CA ALA A 500 50.44 27.17 2.81
C ALA A 500 49.83 28.58 2.97
N VAL A 501 48.56 28.72 2.60
CA VAL A 501 47.80 29.97 2.75
C VAL A 501 47.51 30.19 4.24
N PRO A 502 47.99 31.29 4.86
CA PRO A 502 47.70 31.60 6.25
C PRO A 502 46.22 31.97 6.43
N LEU A 503 45.61 31.44 7.50
CA LEU A 503 44.20 31.60 7.85
C LEU A 503 43.92 32.88 8.67
N ASP A 504 44.75 33.91 8.48
CA ASP A 504 44.68 35.18 9.23
C ASP A 504 44.60 36.36 8.27
N GLU A 505 43.51 36.45 7.50
CA GLU A 505 43.08 37.73 6.89
C GLU A 505 41.70 37.55 6.26
N PHE A 506 40.63 37.60 7.07
CA PHE A 506 39.32 38.08 6.61
C PHE A 506 38.49 38.56 7.82
N GLU A 507 38.75 39.79 8.26
CA GLU A 507 37.72 40.63 8.90
C GLU A 507 37.04 41.52 7.85
N PHE A 508 35.73 41.37 7.76
CA PHE A 508 34.67 42.22 7.21
C PHE A 508 35.01 43.52 6.46
N ARG A 509 34.42 43.69 5.27
CA ARG A 509 33.68 44.90 4.82
C ARG A 509 33.01 44.69 3.45
N GLY A 510 31.70 44.97 3.37
CA GLY A 510 30.91 45.02 2.13
C GLY A 510 29.50 44.53 2.33
#